data_AF-A0A0J6HEM3-F1
#
_entry.id   AF-A0A0J6HEM3-F1
#
_cell.length_a   1.000
_cell.length_b   1.000
_cell.length_c   1.000
_cell.angle_alpha   90.00
_cell.angle_beta   90.00
_cell.angle_gamma   90.00
#
_symmetry.space_group_name_H-M   'P 1'
#
loop_
_entity.id
_entity.type
_entity.pdbx_description
1 polymer ?
#
loop_
_entity_poly.entity_id
_entity_poly.type
_entity_poly.pdbx_seq_one_letter_code
_entity_poly.pdbx_strand_id
1 'polypeptide(L)'
;MPKRYDDNFKDWVVLQMMPPLNRSVAELAIALKLTPQSLRNWRQMARDKGLIVPGNGKTSDQWSSADKFNAVMETAPLSEVEISQYCRIKGIYPEQIQQWREACQNANTLADLKPGAEKTAEQRRIKELERQLIRSDAGRAEAEALLELRKKANAIWGKDKED
;
A
#
# COMPACT_ATOMS: atom_id res chain seq x y z
N MET A 1 -27.08 25.62 0.34
CA MET A 1 -26.13 26.05 -0.71
C MET A 1 -24.80 25.36 -0.47
N PRO A 2 -24.14 24.78 -1.50
CA PRO A 2 -22.79 24.25 -1.32
C PRO A 2 -21.87 25.40 -0.89
N LYS A 3 -21.18 25.25 0.25
CA LYS A 3 -20.18 26.23 0.70
C LYS A 3 -19.10 26.31 -0.39
N ARG A 4 -19.05 27.44 -1.08
CA ARG A 4 -18.04 27.69 -2.13
C ARG A 4 -16.80 28.22 -1.41
N TYR A 5 -15.75 27.40 -1.39
CA TYR A 5 -14.45 27.79 -0.84
C TYR A 5 -13.69 28.61 -1.89
N ASP A 6 -12.99 29.65 -1.42
CA ASP A 6 -12.08 30.44 -2.25
C ASP A 6 -10.94 29.56 -2.79
N ASP A 7 -10.43 29.90 -3.95
CA ASP A 7 -9.39 29.10 -4.61
C ASP A 7 -8.06 29.19 -3.87
N ASN A 8 -7.71 30.36 -3.32
CA ASN A 8 -6.51 30.51 -2.48
C ASN A 8 -6.56 29.60 -1.24
N PHE A 9 -7.74 29.44 -0.65
CA PHE A 9 -7.92 28.56 0.50
C PHE A 9 -7.72 27.09 0.11
N LYS A 10 -8.25 26.66 -1.04
CA LYS A 10 -8.05 25.28 -1.53
C LYS A 10 -6.58 25.00 -1.78
N ASP A 11 -5.87 25.93 -2.42
CA ASP A 11 -4.45 25.79 -2.71
C ASP A 11 -3.62 25.72 -1.42
N TRP A 12 -3.94 26.56 -0.43
CA TRP A 12 -3.32 26.49 0.89
C TRP A 12 -3.57 25.14 1.57
N VAL A 13 -4.80 24.61 1.51
CA VAL A 13 -5.13 23.28 2.06
C VAL A 13 -4.36 22.17 1.35
N VAL A 14 -4.20 22.26 0.03
CA VAL A 14 -3.40 21.31 -0.76
C VAL A 14 -1.93 21.37 -0.36
N LEU A 15 -1.36 22.56 -0.17
CA LEU A 15 0.01 22.74 0.31
C LEU A 15 0.26 22.06 1.66
N GLN A 16 -0.73 22.07 2.57
CA GLN A 16 -0.62 21.35 3.84
C GLN A 16 -0.53 19.83 3.69
N MET A 17 -1.11 19.26 2.61
CA MET A 17 -1.05 17.84 2.29
C MET A 17 0.21 17.44 1.52
N MET A 18 1.01 18.41 1.08
CA MET A 18 2.23 18.20 0.34
C MET A 18 3.45 18.14 1.27
N PRO A 19 4.57 17.55 0.81
CA PRO A 19 5.82 17.64 1.55
C PRO A 19 6.26 19.11 1.65
N PRO A 20 6.83 19.56 2.78
CA PRO A 20 7.35 18.74 3.88
C PRO A 20 6.32 18.35 4.96
N LEU A 21 5.12 18.95 4.97
CA LEU A 21 4.16 18.78 6.06
C LEU A 21 3.41 17.45 6.00
N ASN A 22 3.06 16.99 4.79
CA ASN A 22 2.42 15.69 4.53
C ASN A 22 1.19 15.39 5.41
N ARG A 23 0.41 16.42 5.80
CA ARG A 23 -0.74 16.23 6.68
C ARG A 23 -1.78 15.33 6.04
N SER A 24 -2.38 14.47 6.86
CA SER A 24 -3.39 13.53 6.37
C SER A 24 -4.73 14.23 6.13
N VAL A 25 -5.54 13.66 5.22
CA VAL A 25 -6.91 14.13 5.00
C VAL A 25 -7.74 14.07 6.29
N ALA A 26 -7.51 13.05 7.13
CA ALA A 26 -8.23 12.88 8.39
C ALA A 26 -7.90 14.01 9.39
N GLU A 27 -6.61 14.33 9.52
CA GLU A 27 -6.14 15.42 10.38
C GLU A 27 -6.70 16.77 9.94
N LEU A 28 -6.62 17.08 8.64
CA LEU A 28 -7.14 18.33 8.08
C LEU A 28 -8.67 18.43 8.16
N ALA A 29 -9.38 17.31 8.02
CA ALA A 29 -10.83 17.28 8.17
C ALA A 29 -11.25 17.69 9.59
N ILE A 30 -10.54 17.21 10.61
CA ILE A 30 -10.78 17.56 12.02
C ILE A 30 -10.37 19.02 12.28
N ALA A 31 -9.16 19.40 11.89
CA ALA A 31 -8.58 20.71 12.18
C ALA A 31 -9.37 21.86 11.52
N LEU A 32 -9.77 21.68 10.25
CA LEU A 32 -10.44 22.72 9.46
C LEU A 32 -11.97 22.56 9.45
N LYS A 33 -12.50 21.53 10.13
CA LYS A 33 -13.92 21.16 10.12
C LYS A 33 -14.48 21.04 8.69
N LEU A 34 -13.71 20.39 7.82
CA LEU A 34 -14.06 20.15 6.42
C LEU A 34 -14.48 18.70 6.21
N THR A 35 -15.30 18.45 5.19
CA THR A 35 -15.66 17.08 4.85
C THR A 35 -14.44 16.38 4.24
N PRO A 36 -14.14 15.12 4.62
CA PRO A 36 -13.05 14.35 4.03
C PRO A 36 -13.17 14.23 2.50
N GLN A 37 -14.40 14.25 1.97
CA GLN A 37 -14.64 14.18 0.54
C GLN A 37 -14.15 15.42 -0.22
N SER A 38 -14.41 16.63 0.29
CA SER A 38 -13.92 17.86 -0.35
C SER A 38 -12.39 17.91 -0.40
N LEU A 39 -11.74 17.49 0.69
CA LEU A 39 -10.29 17.38 0.77
C LEU A 39 -9.71 16.36 -0.23
N ARG A 40 -10.35 15.19 -0.37
CA ARG A 40 -9.97 14.19 -1.39
C ARG A 40 -10.13 14.72 -2.80
N ASN A 41 -11.21 15.46 -3.07
CA ASN A 41 -11.46 16.05 -4.39
C ASN A 41 -10.40 17.09 -4.74
N TRP A 42 -10.07 18.02 -3.83
CA TRP A 42 -9.03 19.02 -4.09
C TRP A 42 -7.65 18.40 -4.25
N ARG A 43 -7.33 17.36 -3.46
CA ARG A 43 -6.12 16.57 -3.64
C ARG A 43 -6.08 15.90 -5.02
N GLN A 44 -7.20 15.36 -5.49
CA GLN A 44 -7.27 14.77 -6.82
C GLN A 44 -7.08 15.83 -7.92
N MET A 45 -7.76 16.97 -7.81
CA MET A 45 -7.60 18.08 -8.75
C MET A 45 -6.15 18.58 -8.82
N ALA A 46 -5.42 18.59 -7.70
CA ALA A 46 -4.00 18.94 -7.67
C ALA A 46 -3.14 17.89 -8.40
N ARG A 47 -3.43 16.60 -8.22
CA ARG A 47 -2.74 15.51 -8.93
C ARG A 47 -3.01 15.53 -10.43
N ASP A 48 -4.23 15.85 -10.84
CA ASP A 48 -4.61 15.98 -12.24
C ASP A 48 -3.84 17.12 -12.92
N LYS A 49 -3.42 18.14 -12.14
CA LYS A 49 -2.51 19.22 -12.59
C LYS A 49 -1.03 18.82 -12.57
N GLY A 50 -0.70 17.58 -12.23
CA GLY A 50 0.67 17.07 -12.15
C GLY A 50 1.36 17.27 -10.79
N LEU A 51 0.68 17.85 -9.79
CA LEU A 51 1.29 18.07 -8.48
C LEU A 51 1.36 16.78 -7.67
N ILE A 52 2.53 16.52 -7.10
CA ILE A 52 2.75 15.37 -6.21
C ILE A 52 2.20 15.72 -4.82
N VAL A 53 1.03 15.15 -4.51
CA VAL A 53 0.37 15.27 -3.20
C VAL A 53 0.26 13.87 -2.57
N PRO A 54 1.32 13.39 -1.90
CA PRO A 54 1.36 12.09 -1.26
C PRO A 54 0.57 12.17 0.05
N GLY A 55 -0.75 12.18 -0.09
CA GLY A 55 -1.61 12.14 1.08
C GLY A 55 -1.44 10.82 1.82
N ASN A 56 -1.25 10.95 3.13
CA ASN A 56 -1.30 9.91 4.17
C ASN A 56 0.05 9.43 4.73
N GLY A 57 1.13 10.22 4.67
CA GLY A 57 2.42 9.84 5.30
C GLY A 57 2.95 8.48 4.81
N LYS A 58 2.59 8.12 3.58
CA LYS A 58 2.88 6.80 3.03
C LYS A 58 4.32 6.74 2.56
N THR A 59 4.95 5.60 2.79
CA THR A 59 6.24 5.26 2.21
C THR A 59 6.17 5.35 0.68
N SER A 60 7.31 5.66 0.05
CA SER A 60 7.56 5.70 -1.39
C SER A 60 6.86 4.58 -2.20
N ASP A 61 6.70 3.41 -1.59
CA ASP A 61 6.16 2.22 -2.24
C ASP A 61 4.67 2.34 -2.55
N GLN A 62 3.93 3.13 -1.78
CA GLN A 62 2.50 3.34 -1.97
C GLN A 62 2.17 4.55 -2.87
N TRP A 63 3.17 5.18 -3.48
CA TRP A 63 2.96 6.24 -4.46
C TRP A 63 2.28 5.69 -5.70
N SER A 64 1.35 6.46 -6.28
CA SER A 64 0.69 6.06 -7.51
C SER A 64 1.68 6.06 -8.68
N SER A 65 1.39 5.30 -9.75
CA SER A 65 2.22 5.31 -10.96
C SER A 65 2.35 6.72 -11.57
N ALA A 66 1.28 7.52 -11.51
CA ALA A 66 1.29 8.91 -11.94
C ALA A 66 2.21 9.79 -11.08
N ASP A 67 2.17 9.65 -9.74
CA ASP A 67 3.06 10.41 -8.84
C ASP A 67 4.54 10.04 -9.07
N LYS A 68 4.83 8.74 -9.27
CA LYS A 68 6.19 8.26 -9.60
C LYS A 68 6.68 8.83 -10.93
N PHE A 69 5.83 8.84 -11.95
CA PHE A 69 6.14 9.43 -13.25
C PHE A 69 6.39 10.94 -13.15
N ASN A 70 5.55 11.68 -12.43
CA ASN A 70 5.73 13.11 -12.20
C ASN A 70 7.04 13.40 -11.47
N ALA A 71 7.43 12.59 -10.48
CA ALA A 71 8.72 12.73 -9.81
C ALA A 71 9.90 12.52 -10.76
N VAL A 72 9.83 11.54 -11.66
CA VAL A 72 10.86 11.32 -12.69
C VAL A 72 10.94 12.51 -13.66
N MET A 73 9.80 13.10 -14.04
CA MET A 73 9.76 14.29 -14.90
C MET A 73 10.32 15.53 -14.19
N GLU A 74 9.93 15.80 -12.95
CA GLU A 74 10.43 16.92 -12.15
C GLU A 74 11.95 16.83 -11.91
N THR A 75 12.48 15.62 -11.77
CA THR A 75 13.91 15.39 -11.52
C THR A 75 14.75 15.20 -12.80
N ALA A 76 14.12 15.14 -13.98
CA ALA A 76 14.83 14.98 -15.24
C ALA A 76 15.90 16.06 -15.52
N PRO A 77 15.66 17.37 -15.28
CA PRO A 77 16.65 18.42 -15.52
C PRO A 77 17.57 18.69 -14.33
N LEU A 78 17.38 18.03 -13.20
CA LEU A 78 18.11 18.31 -11.96
C LEU A 78 19.49 17.63 -11.91
N SER A 79 20.44 18.31 -11.29
CA SER A 79 21.74 17.73 -10.92
C SER A 79 21.62 16.74 -9.75
N GLU A 80 22.63 15.91 -9.52
CA GLU A 80 22.64 14.91 -8.44
C GLU A 80 22.44 15.53 -7.04
N VAL A 81 22.97 16.74 -6.84
CA VAL A 81 22.80 17.50 -5.59
C VAL A 81 21.35 17.94 -5.40
N GLU A 82 20.72 18.44 -6.46
CA GLU A 82 19.33 18.88 -6.44
C GLU A 82 18.36 17.69 -6.30
N ILE A 83 18.67 16.56 -6.93
CA ILE A 83 17.94 15.31 -6.76
C ILE A 83 17.99 14.88 -5.29
N SER A 84 19.15 14.95 -4.65
CA SER A 84 19.30 14.62 -3.23
C SER A 84 18.49 15.53 -2.32
N GLN A 85 18.42 16.83 -2.63
CA GLN A 85 17.57 17.78 -1.89
C GLN A 85 16.08 17.51 -2.10
N TYR A 86 15.68 17.28 -3.35
CA TYR A 86 14.33 16.89 -3.73
C TYR A 86 13.87 15.63 -2.97
N CYS A 87 14.71 14.61 -2.95
CA CYS A 87 14.51 13.35 -2.24
C CYS A 87 14.23 13.56 -0.75
N ARG A 88 15.03 14.39 -0.08
CA ARG A 88 14.85 14.73 1.34
C ARG A 88 13.53 15.44 1.61
N ILE A 89 13.15 16.39 0.75
CA ILE A 89 11.89 17.14 0.91
C ILE A 89 10.71 16.21 0.70
N LYS A 90 10.75 15.36 -0.33
CA LYS A 90 9.65 14.47 -0.73
C LYS A 90 9.58 13.17 0.07
N GLY A 91 10.61 12.84 0.84
CA GLY A 91 10.69 11.59 1.62
C GLY A 91 10.90 10.35 0.75
N ILE A 92 11.67 10.48 -0.33
CA ILE A 92 12.02 9.39 -1.26
C ILE A 92 13.54 9.30 -1.38
N TYR A 93 14.05 8.18 -1.89
CA TYR A 93 15.49 7.98 -2.08
C TYR A 93 15.91 8.17 -3.55
N PRO A 94 17.13 8.66 -3.83
CA PRO A 94 17.63 8.84 -5.20
C PRO A 94 17.56 7.54 -6.03
N GLU A 95 17.85 6.40 -5.41
CA GLU A 95 17.80 5.07 -6.03
C GLU A 95 16.39 4.74 -6.52
N GLN A 96 15.34 5.22 -5.83
CA GLN A 96 13.95 4.99 -6.23
C GLN A 96 13.59 5.78 -7.48
N ILE A 97 14.10 7.01 -7.61
CA ILE A 97 13.91 7.81 -8.81
C ILE A 97 14.60 7.15 -10.02
N GLN A 98 15.80 6.58 -9.81
CA GLN A 98 16.50 5.83 -10.84
C GLN A 98 15.69 4.58 -11.27
N GLN A 99 15.22 3.78 -10.31
CA GLN A 99 14.36 2.62 -10.59
C GLN A 99 13.09 3.00 -11.35
N TRP A 100 12.44 4.11 -10.98
CA TRP A 100 11.24 4.58 -11.68
C TRP A 100 11.56 5.09 -13.08
N ARG A 101 12.71 5.74 -13.28
CA ARG A 101 13.18 6.16 -14.60
C ARG A 101 13.40 4.96 -15.52
N GLU A 102 14.09 3.94 -15.04
CA GLU A 102 14.31 2.69 -15.78
C GLU A 102 12.99 1.98 -16.08
N ALA A 103 12.08 1.90 -15.11
CA ALA A 103 10.75 1.34 -15.32
C ALA A 103 9.98 2.11 -16.41
N CYS A 104 10.04 3.45 -16.42
CA CYS A 104 9.42 4.25 -17.47
C CYS A 104 10.06 4.04 -18.84
N GLN A 105 11.38 3.88 -18.92
CA GLN A 105 12.09 3.59 -20.17
C GLN A 105 11.74 2.19 -20.71
N ASN A 106 11.56 1.22 -19.81
CA ASN A 106 11.30 -0.18 -20.14
C ASN A 106 9.81 -0.52 -20.27
N ALA A 107 8.89 0.41 -19.95
CA ALA A 107 7.44 0.16 -19.86
C ALA A 107 6.79 -0.37 -21.15
N ASN A 108 7.39 -0.10 -22.31
CA ASN A 108 6.90 -0.57 -23.62
C ASN A 108 7.69 -1.79 -24.15
N THR A 109 8.58 -2.37 -23.36
CA THR A 109 9.27 -3.61 -23.77
C THR A 109 8.26 -4.76 -23.81
N LEU A 110 8.36 -5.60 -24.84
CA LEU A 110 7.40 -6.66 -25.18
C LEU A 110 7.13 -7.66 -24.04
N ALA A 111 7.97 -7.70 -23.00
CA ALA A 111 7.81 -8.55 -21.81
C ALA A 111 6.63 -8.10 -20.91
N ASP A 112 6.39 -6.79 -20.79
CA ASP A 112 5.35 -6.23 -19.90
C ASP A 112 3.94 -6.20 -20.52
N LEU A 113 3.81 -6.55 -21.80
CA LEU A 113 2.50 -6.75 -22.45
C LEU A 113 1.77 -8.02 -21.96
N LYS A 114 2.42 -8.86 -21.13
CA LYS A 114 1.79 -10.00 -20.44
C LYS A 114 1.96 -9.92 -18.91
N PRO A 115 1.43 -8.90 -18.22
CA PRO A 115 1.59 -8.77 -16.77
C PRO A 115 0.70 -9.74 -15.97
N GLY A 116 -0.01 -10.67 -16.64
CA GLY A 116 -1.02 -11.53 -16.03
C GLY A 116 -0.63 -13.00 -15.88
N ALA A 117 0.37 -13.51 -16.58
CA ALA A 117 0.63 -14.96 -16.59
C ALA A 117 1.34 -15.45 -15.31
N GLU A 118 2.39 -14.75 -14.87
CA GLU A 118 3.17 -15.17 -13.70
C GLU A 118 2.43 -14.91 -12.38
N LYS A 119 1.83 -13.71 -12.23
CA LYS A 119 1.02 -13.38 -11.06
C LYS A 119 -0.17 -14.33 -10.88
N THR A 120 -0.77 -14.84 -11.96
CA THR A 120 -1.86 -15.82 -11.85
C THR A 120 -1.35 -17.22 -11.52
N ALA A 121 -0.15 -17.60 -11.97
CA ALA A 121 0.46 -18.88 -11.60
C ALA A 121 0.82 -18.95 -10.11
N GLU A 122 1.41 -17.88 -9.56
CA GLU A 122 1.73 -17.77 -8.13
C GLU A 122 0.46 -17.77 -7.27
N GLN A 123 -0.57 -17.01 -7.66
CA GLN A 123 -1.85 -17.01 -6.94
C GLN A 123 -2.54 -18.38 -6.95
N ARG A 124 -2.41 -19.14 -8.05
CA ARG A 124 -2.90 -20.53 -8.11
C ARG A 124 -2.11 -21.42 -7.17
N ARG A 125 -0.78 -21.29 -7.14
CA ARG A 125 0.10 -22.04 -6.21
C ARG A 125 -0.26 -21.78 -4.76
N ILE A 126 -0.50 -20.52 -4.39
CA ILE A 126 -0.92 -20.13 -3.04
C ILE A 126 -2.25 -20.78 -2.66
N LYS A 127 -3.26 -20.71 -3.53
CA LYS A 127 -4.57 -21.36 -3.27
C LYS A 127 -4.47 -22.88 -3.15
N GLU A 128 -3.59 -23.50 -3.94
CA GLU A 128 -3.34 -24.95 -3.87
C GLU A 128 -2.74 -25.32 -2.50
N LEU A 129 -1.72 -24.57 -2.06
CA LEU A 129 -1.06 -24.77 -0.78
C LEU A 129 -2.00 -24.52 0.41
N GLU A 130 -2.83 -23.47 0.36
CA GLU A 130 -3.84 -23.19 1.39
C GLU A 130 -4.84 -24.35 1.53
N ARG A 131 -5.28 -24.95 0.42
CA ARG A 131 -6.18 -26.11 0.46
C ARG A 131 -5.52 -27.35 1.06
N GLN A 132 -4.25 -27.58 0.72
CA GLN A 132 -3.49 -28.71 1.28
C GLN A 132 -3.28 -28.54 2.79
N LEU A 133 -3.03 -27.31 3.24
CA LEU A 133 -2.93 -26.98 4.66
C LEU A 133 -4.23 -27.30 5.41
N ILE A 134 -5.37 -26.82 4.90
CA ILE A 134 -6.69 -27.08 5.52
C ILE A 134 -6.99 -28.58 5.64
N ARG A 135 -6.69 -29.37 4.60
CA ARG A 135 -6.90 -30.83 4.63
C ARG A 135 -5.99 -31.51 5.64
N SER A 136 -4.73 -31.10 5.74
CA SER A 136 -3.78 -31.62 6.73
C SER A 136 -4.20 -31.28 8.15
N ASP A 137 -4.66 -30.05 8.39
CA ASP A 137 -5.04 -29.59 9.73
C ASP A 137 -6.36 -30.22 10.18
N ALA A 138 -7.29 -30.54 9.27
CA ALA A 138 -8.50 -31.30 9.59
C ALA A 138 -8.17 -32.70 10.15
N GLY A 139 -7.25 -33.44 9.50
CA GLY A 139 -6.82 -34.75 10.00
C GLY A 139 -6.08 -34.68 11.34
N ARG A 140 -5.34 -33.59 11.60
CA ARG A 140 -4.72 -33.35 12.91
C ARG A 140 -5.75 -33.04 13.99
N ALA A 141 -6.77 -32.23 13.68
CA ALA A 141 -7.83 -31.90 14.63
C ALA A 141 -8.64 -33.13 15.04
N GLU A 142 -8.93 -34.03 14.11
CA GLU A 142 -9.59 -35.32 14.42
C GLU A 142 -8.72 -36.19 15.34
N ALA A 143 -7.41 -36.28 15.08
CA ALA A 143 -6.49 -37.02 15.93
C ALA A 143 -6.38 -36.41 17.35
N GLU A 144 -6.37 -35.08 17.45
CA GLU A 144 -6.36 -34.38 18.73
C GLU A 144 -7.66 -34.60 19.51
N ALA A 145 -8.82 -34.57 18.84
CA ALA A 145 -10.11 -34.87 19.45
C ALA A 145 -10.18 -36.31 19.97
N LEU A 146 -9.66 -37.29 19.23
CA LEU A 146 -9.56 -38.68 19.68
C LEU A 146 -8.64 -38.82 20.90
N LEU A 147 -7.51 -38.12 20.93
CA LEU A 147 -6.61 -38.08 22.09
C LEU A 147 -7.29 -37.45 23.31
N GLU A 148 -8.07 -36.38 23.12
CA GLU A 148 -8.81 -35.73 24.19
C GLU A 148 -9.91 -36.64 24.76
N LEU A 149 -10.67 -37.31 23.88
CA LEU A 149 -11.66 -38.31 24.29
C LEU A 149 -11.03 -39.46 25.07
N ARG A 150 -9.88 -39.99 24.60
CA ARG A 150 -9.12 -41.02 25.34
C ARG A 150 -8.66 -40.52 26.71
N LYS A 151 -8.17 -39.28 26.82
CA LYS A 151 -7.79 -38.68 28.10
C LYS A 151 -8.99 -38.56 29.06
N LYS A 152 -10.15 -38.11 28.56
CA LYS A 152 -11.38 -38.00 29.36
C LYS A 152 -11.90 -39.37 29.81
N ALA A 153 -11.89 -40.37 28.94
CA ALA A 153 -12.27 -41.74 29.28
C ALA A 153 -11.35 -42.32 30.37
N ASN A 154 -10.02 -42.17 30.22
CA ASN A 154 -9.06 -42.61 31.24
C ASN A 154 -9.23 -41.88 32.59
N ALA A 155 -9.72 -40.64 32.59
CA ALA A 155 -9.98 -39.88 33.82
C ALA A 155 -11.25 -40.37 34.56
N ILE A 156 -12.25 -40.85 33.83
CA ILE A 156 -13.51 -41.34 34.39
C ILE A 156 -13.39 -42.80 34.84
N TRP A 157 -12.83 -43.66 34.00
CA TRP A 157 -12.77 -45.11 34.24
C TRP A 157 -11.44 -45.60 34.81
N GLY A 158 -10.44 -44.71 34.93
CA GLY A 158 -9.06 -45.10 35.24
C GLY A 158 -8.35 -45.67 34.01
N LYS A 159 -7.02 -45.65 34.01
CA LYS A 159 -6.26 -46.38 32.99
C LYS A 159 -6.42 -47.87 33.26
N ASP A 160 -6.99 -48.60 32.30
CA ASP A 160 -6.70 -50.04 32.22
C ASP A 160 -5.17 -50.15 32.14
N LYS A 161 -4.59 -50.77 33.17
CA LYS A 161 -3.17 -51.06 33.20
C LYS A 161 -2.92 -52.04 32.05
N GLU A 162 -2.17 -51.57 31.05
CA GLU A 162 -1.51 -52.43 30.08
C GLU A 162 -0.52 -53.32 30.86
N ASP A 163 -0.72 -54.65 30.82
CA ASP A 163 0.38 -55.62 30.91
C ASP A 163 1.16 -55.62 29.59
#